data_AF-A0A7R9FUJ6-F1
#
_entry.id   AF-A0A7R9FUJ6-F1
#
_cell.length_a   1.000
_cell.length_b   1.000
_cell.length_c   1.000
_cell.angle_alpha   90.00
_cell.angle_beta   90.00
_cell.angle_gamma   90.00
#
_symmetry.space_group_name_H-M   'P 1'
#
loop_
_entity.id
_entity.type
_entity.pdbx_description
1 polymer ?
#
loop_
_entity_poly.entity_id
_entity_poly.type
_entity_poly.pdbx_seq_one_letter_code
_entity_poly.pdbx_strand_id
1 'polypeptide(L)' 'VGDLYARESGFNEVGELNDVIVLYPQVAFSLVNPINPLGCWDIYGYTGPDYAWKEGVQIQAIERMIDRIVSGS' A
#
# COMPACT_ATOMS: atom_id res chain seq x y z
N VAL A 1 -1.35 -14.06 4.27
CA VAL A 1 -1.94 -14.18 2.91
C VAL A 1 -0.87 -13.69 1.94
N GLY A 2 -0.51 -14.49 0.94
CA GLY A 2 0.52 -14.13 -0.05
C GLY A 2 -0.04 -13.17 -1.10
N ASP A 3 0.12 -13.51 -2.37
CA ASP A 3 -0.38 -12.73 -3.52
C ASP A 3 -1.89 -12.91 -3.81
N LEU A 4 -2.63 -13.62 -2.95
CA LEU A 4 -4.04 -13.98 -3.17
C LEU A 4 -4.92 -12.78 -3.54
N TYR A 5 -4.83 -11.68 -2.78
CA TYR A 5 -5.63 -10.49 -3.06
C TYR A 5 -5.26 -9.87 -4.41
N ALA A 6 -3.97 -9.81 -4.74
CA ALA A 6 -3.52 -9.32 -6.03
C ALA A 6 -3.99 -10.22 -7.18
N ARG A 7 -4.15 -11.53 -6.96
CA ARG A 7 -4.56 -12.49 -7.99
C ARG A 7 -6.05 -12.65 -8.15
N GLU A 8 -6.84 -12.52 -7.09
CA GLU A 8 -8.25 -12.90 -7.07
C GLU A 8 -9.22 -11.72 -6.89
N SER A 9 -8.72 -10.49 -6.73
CA SER A 9 -9.58 -9.31 -6.59
C SER A 9 -10.30 -8.89 -7.89
N GLY A 10 -9.90 -9.42 -9.05
CA GLY A 10 -10.46 -9.04 -10.35
C GLY A 10 -9.88 -7.75 -10.95
N PHE A 11 -8.99 -7.06 -10.22
CA PHE A 11 -8.43 -5.78 -10.68
C PHE A 11 -7.42 -5.94 -11.81
N ASN A 12 -6.72 -7.09 -11.91
CA ASN A 12 -5.75 -7.32 -12.98
C ASN A 12 -6.45 -7.44 -14.34
N GLU A 13 -7.60 -8.11 -14.40
CA GLU A 13 -8.40 -8.30 -15.60
C GLU A 13 -8.94 -6.95 -16.09
N VAL A 14 -9.38 -6.09 -15.16
CA VAL A 14 -9.76 -4.71 -15.50
C VAL A 14 -8.55 -3.91 -15.96
N GLY A 15 -7.40 -4.06 -15.31
CA GLY A 15 -6.16 -3.38 -15.69
C GLY A 15 -5.69 -3.72 -17.11
N GLU A 16 -5.67 -5.02 -17.44
CA GLU A 16 -5.29 -5.55 -18.76
C GLU A 16 -6.20 -5.03 -19.88
N LEU A 17 -7.50 -4.90 -19.63
CA LEU A 17 -8.46 -4.42 -20.63
C LEU A 17 -8.45 -2.90 -20.86
N ASN A 18 -7.77 -2.12 -20.01
CA ASN A 18 -7.86 -0.65 -20.01
C ASN A 18 -6.49 0.06 -20.04
N ASP A 19 -5.40 -0.65 -20.33
CA ASP A 19 -4.03 -0.11 -20.30
C ASP A 19 -3.68 0.55 -18.94
N VAL A 20 -4.13 -0.06 -17.84
CA VAL A 20 -3.91 0.43 -16.47
C VAL A 20 -2.99 -0.52 -15.69
N ILE A 21 -1.94 0.04 -15.10
CA ILE A 21 -1.10 -0.66 -14.12
C ILE A 21 -1.79 -0.64 -12.75
N VAL A 22 -1.96 -1.81 -12.12
CA VAL A 22 -2.46 -1.93 -10.76
C VAL A 22 -1.31 -2.18 -9.79
N LEU A 23 -1.11 -1.25 -8.84
CA LEU A 23 -0.13 -1.37 -7.77
C LEU A 23 -0.82 -1.92 -6.51
N TYR A 24 -0.21 -2.92 -5.85
CA TYR A 24 -0.70 -3.52 -4.61
C TYR A 24 0.32 -3.35 -3.46
N PRO A 25 0.43 -2.16 -2.83
CA PRO A 25 1.30 -1.95 -1.69
C PRO A 25 0.93 -2.89 -0.53
N GLN A 26 1.92 -3.33 0.26
CA GLN A 26 1.71 -4.30 1.34
C GLN A 26 2.23 -3.73 2.67
N VAL A 27 1.49 -3.98 3.75
CA VAL A 27 1.91 -3.68 5.12
C VAL A 27 2.37 -4.95 5.81
N ALA A 28 3.52 -4.91 6.47
CA ALA A 28 3.98 -6.00 7.32
C ALA A 28 3.20 -6.00 8.65
N PHE A 29 2.77 -7.17 9.10
CA PHE A 29 2.28 -7.31 10.47
C PHE A 29 3.41 -7.02 11.48
N SER A 30 3.04 -6.56 12.67
CA SER A 30 3.97 -6.35 13.77
C SER A 30 3.38 -6.89 15.08
N LEU A 31 4.18 -7.65 15.82
CA LEU A 31 3.86 -8.10 17.18
C LEU A 31 4.59 -7.30 18.25
N VAL A 32 5.41 -6.32 17.85
CA VAL A 32 6.18 -5.42 18.72
C VAL A 32 5.71 -3.99 18.51
N ASN A 33 6.06 -3.05 19.39
CA ASN A 33 5.57 -1.67 19.31
C ASN A 33 5.95 -0.99 17.96
N PRO A 34 4.99 -0.45 17.19
CA PRO A 34 3.54 -0.52 17.40
C PRO A 34 2.93 -1.87 17.05
N ILE A 35 2.10 -2.39 17.95
CA ILE A 35 1.45 -3.70 17.78
C ILE A 35 0.39 -3.58 16.67
N ASN A 36 0.62 -4.26 15.55
CA ASN A 36 -0.28 -4.35 14.39
C ASN A 36 -0.34 -5.81 13.89
N PRO A 37 -0.96 -6.73 14.66
CA PRO A 37 -0.93 -8.16 14.38
C PRO A 37 -1.70 -8.54 13.10
N LEU A 38 -2.57 -7.65 12.62
CA LEU A 38 -3.38 -7.85 11.42
C LEU A 38 -2.75 -7.23 10.17
N GLY A 39 -1.62 -6.50 10.29
CA GLY A 39 -1.01 -5.81 9.15
C GLY A 39 -1.93 -4.76 8.54
N CYS A 40 -2.71 -4.06 9.36
CA CYS A 40 -3.60 -2.99 8.90
C CYS A 40 -2.80 -1.82 8.33
N TRP A 41 -3.42 -1.02 7.45
CA TRP A 41 -2.97 0.35 7.18
C TRP A 41 -3.13 1.22 8.41
N ASP A 42 -2.32 2.26 8.51
CA ASP A 42 -2.31 3.17 9.65
C ASP A 42 -3.49 4.12 9.55
N ILE A 43 -4.56 3.75 10.24
CA ILE A 43 -5.76 4.57 10.44
C ILE A 43 -5.88 5.03 11.90
N TYR A 44 -4.86 4.76 12.72
CA TYR A 44 -4.87 4.99 14.17
C TYR A 44 -3.73 5.89 14.67
N GLY A 45 -2.73 6.18 13.83
CA GLY A 45 -1.59 7.05 14.13
C GLY A 45 -0.35 6.35 14.67
N TYR A 46 -0.20 5.05 14.45
CA TYR A 46 0.96 4.32 14.99
C TYR A 46 2.27 4.59 14.24
N THR A 47 2.21 5.20 13.05
CA THR A 47 3.37 5.72 12.32
C THR A 47 3.64 7.20 12.58
N GLY A 48 2.86 7.84 13.46
CA GLY A 48 3.02 9.24 13.84
C GLY A 48 1.72 10.04 13.74
N PRO A 49 1.71 11.30 14.24
CA PRO A 49 0.53 12.16 14.21
C PRO A 49 0.06 12.50 12.79
N ASP A 50 0.96 12.45 11.82
CA ASP A 50 0.69 12.82 10.43
C ASP A 50 0.10 11.68 9.59
N TYR A 51 -0.27 10.54 10.19
CA TYR A 51 -0.68 9.30 9.48
C TYR A 51 -1.77 9.49 8.42
N ALA A 52 -2.67 10.46 8.61
CA ALA A 52 -3.77 10.76 7.70
C ALA A 52 -3.46 11.91 6.71
N TRP A 53 -2.29 12.53 6.80
CA TRP A 53 -1.87 13.67 6.00
C TRP A 53 -0.85 13.27 4.94
N LYS A 54 -0.59 14.15 3.96
CA LYS A 54 0.37 13.85 2.86
C LYS A 54 1.77 13.54 3.37
N GLU A 55 2.08 14.05 4.55
CA GLU A 55 3.34 13.89 5.27
C GLU A 55 3.44 12.54 6.00
N GLY A 56 2.35 11.77 6.06
CA GLY A 56 2.28 10.48 6.75
C GLY A 56 3.20 9.43 6.12
N VAL A 57 3.84 8.60 6.97
CA VAL A 57 4.86 7.63 6.55
C VAL A 57 4.34 6.66 5.49
N GLN A 58 3.14 6.09 5.67
CA GLN A 58 2.57 5.15 4.71
C GLN A 58 2.12 5.84 3.41
N ILE A 59 1.62 7.09 3.49
CA ILE A 59 1.21 7.87 2.33
C ILE A 59 2.42 8.21 1.47
N GLN A 60 3.51 8.71 2.07
CA GLN A 60 4.77 8.97 1.36
C GLN A 60 5.39 7.71 0.76
N ALA A 61 5.27 6.56 1.44
CA ALA A 61 5.77 5.31 0.90
C ALA A 61 5.03 4.92 -0.39
N ILE A 62 3.71 5.06 -0.43
CA ILE A 62 2.88 4.78 -1.61
C ILE A 62 3.18 5.81 -2.72
N GLU A 63 3.28 7.09 -2.40
CA GLU A 63 3.65 8.14 -3.36
C GLU A 63 4.98 7.81 -4.04
N ARG A 64 6.03 7.45 -3.29
CA ARG A 64 7.34 7.08 -3.89
C ARG A 64 7.26 5.85 -4.79
N MET A 65 6.39 4.88 -4.48
CA MET A 65 6.15 3.74 -5.36
C MET A 65 5.49 4.19 -6.67
N ILE A 66 4.49 5.07 -6.59
CA ILE A 66 3.82 5.66 -7.75
C ILE A 66 4.83 6.45 -8.59
N ASP A 67 5.61 7.35 -7.98
CA ASP A 67 6.65 8.14 -8.65
C ASP A 67 7.65 7.25 -9.39
N ARG A 68 8.06 6.14 -8.78
CA ARG A 68 8.97 5.19 -9.42
C ARG A 68 8.35 4.56 -10.68
N ILE A 69 7.05 4.24 -10.65
CA ILE A 69 6.35 3.63 -11.77
C ILE A 69 6.16 4.65 -12.90
N VAL A 70 5.76 5.88 -12.57
CA VAL A 70 5.43 6.90 -13.58
C VAL A 70 6.66 7.61 -14.16
N SER A 71 7.79 7.62 -13.45
CA SER A 71 9.03 8.29 -13.91
C SER A 71 9.79 7.53 -15.00
N GLY A 72 9.42 6.27 -15.30
CA GLY A 72 9.88 5.53 -16.48
C GLY A 72 11.40 5.34 -16.64
N SER A 73 12.20 5.62 -15.60
CA SER A 73 13.68 5.61 -15.64
C SER A 73 14.30 4.31 -15.16
#